data_AF-A0A6I2F6U0-F1
#
_entry.id   AF-A0A6I2F6U0-F1
#
_cell.length_a   1.000
_cell.length_b   1.000
_cell.length_c   1.000
_cell.angle_alpha   90.00
_cell.angle_beta   90.00
_cell.angle_gamma   90.00
#
_symmetry.space_group_name_H-M   'P 1'
#
loop_
_entity.id
_entity.type
_entity.pdbx_description
1 polymer ?
#
loop_
_entity_poly.entity_id
_entity_poly.type
_entity_poly.pdbx_seq_one_letter_code
_entity_poly.pdbx_strand_id
1 'polypeptide(L)'
;MRPRALLPERRVPAREARDGHRDHPEPRRHLERVLHAAAVPLGQRQCDRSRRDLQLRQPIRHRLAARLRRTGHQRHPDPRCLLLAAEVRHQGLRGRTQGIAALSLRRAITQHQGHPAHIQGGIVKLNTTRRTGATIGLAAVAALVLAGCSTNGGGGESGDENVLTFTAAGEAPAQAAIDAFEAANPGVTVEATFANDDESYQQTLRTQLSAGTAPDVFRVWPGNGNATSITPLSDDGLLMPLGEQSWAGDVDDSVRPVVEDADGELVGVPVTMVGIGAIWNDQAVEAAGLTTPETWSDVLQFCADAKAAGKVAFALGLKSAWVTQLVPYALTATSVYGPDPDFTDQQLAGDTTFADSAWQDAQSQYLELRDAGCFNENPNGIGYDEQMTMLGQGDALGAVHITSAGANAEQYAAEGTTFSMTPFPATDDPGETNLPVSVGIVYGANAKAKNPELAKKFIDFLASSEGQAVYATAAGAAPALASSDFEAGPVLAAITEYQAEGRARPFPDVFWPNTKVQQEHLAGIQELFNDSITVDELLQRMDAAFAEG
;
A
#
# COMPACT_ATOMS: atom_id res chain seq x y z
N MET A 1 -18.77 -55.62 -45.03
CA MET A 1 -17.74 -55.44 -46.09
C MET A 1 -16.44 -54.96 -45.44
N ARG A 2 -15.32 -54.93 -46.18
CA ARG A 2 -13.98 -54.37 -45.81
C ARG A 2 -13.64 -53.23 -46.80
N PRO A 3 -12.54 -52.44 -46.69
CA PRO A 3 -11.33 -52.50 -45.82
C PRO A 3 -11.20 -51.27 -44.87
N ARG A 4 -10.21 -51.06 -43.97
CA ARG A 4 -8.91 -51.70 -43.57
C ARG A 4 -7.58 -51.08 -44.10
N ALA A 5 -6.98 -50.19 -43.29
CA ALA A 5 -5.52 -49.98 -43.06
C ALA A 5 -5.37 -49.35 -41.64
N LEU A 6 -4.40 -49.59 -40.73
CA LEU A 6 -3.03 -50.14 -40.68
C LEU A 6 -1.87 -49.10 -40.70
N LEU A 7 -1.49 -48.61 -39.49
CA LEU A 7 -0.18 -48.72 -38.78
C LEU A 7 1.16 -48.47 -39.56
N PRO A 8 2.29 -48.07 -38.90
CA PRO A 8 2.64 -48.30 -37.48
C PRO A 8 3.39 -47.17 -36.71
N GLU A 9 3.65 -47.44 -35.43
CA GLU A 9 4.60 -46.72 -34.55
C GLU A 9 6.07 -46.85 -35.01
N ARG A 10 6.97 -46.05 -34.39
CA ARG A 10 8.42 -46.34 -34.31
C ARG A 10 8.97 -46.19 -32.90
N ARG A 11 9.93 -47.04 -32.54
CA ARG A 11 10.58 -47.12 -31.22
C ARG A 11 11.92 -46.39 -31.18
N VAL A 12 12.30 -45.98 -29.97
CA VAL A 12 13.67 -45.62 -29.57
C VAL A 12 14.63 -46.82 -29.68
N PRO A 13 15.90 -46.59 -30.04
CA PRO A 13 17.01 -47.43 -29.62
C PRO A 13 18.10 -46.61 -28.88
N ALA A 14 18.46 -47.03 -27.67
CA ALA A 14 19.68 -46.56 -26.99
C ALA A 14 20.87 -47.44 -27.39
N ARG A 15 22.10 -46.89 -27.41
CA ARG A 15 23.31 -47.74 -27.47
C ARG A 15 24.61 -47.10 -26.96
N GLU A 16 25.10 -47.66 -25.84
CA GLU A 16 26.48 -48.04 -25.46
C GLU A 16 27.68 -47.13 -25.83
N ALA A 17 28.55 -46.91 -24.84
CA ALA A 17 29.76 -46.09 -24.92
C ALA A 17 30.99 -46.81 -25.54
N ARG A 18 32.07 -46.05 -25.78
CA ARG A 18 33.46 -46.56 -25.92
C ARG A 18 34.50 -45.48 -25.57
N ASP A 19 35.64 -45.93 -25.05
CA ASP A 19 36.74 -45.09 -24.56
C ASP A 19 37.51 -44.33 -25.65
N GLY A 20 38.16 -43.22 -25.26
CA GLY A 20 38.91 -42.32 -26.13
C GLY A 20 40.03 -41.54 -25.41
N HIS A 21 40.93 -42.25 -24.73
CA HIS A 21 42.02 -41.71 -23.91
C HIS A 21 43.07 -40.91 -24.73
N ARG A 22 43.45 -39.69 -24.30
CA ARG A 22 44.74 -39.02 -24.60
C ARG A 22 44.98 -37.74 -23.78
N ASP A 23 46.26 -37.36 -23.68
CA ASP A 23 46.82 -36.49 -22.65
C ASP A 23 47.00 -35.00 -23.02
N HIS A 24 47.14 -34.19 -21.96
CA HIS A 24 47.98 -32.98 -21.71
C HIS A 24 49.01 -32.52 -22.78
N PRO A 25 49.46 -31.21 -22.77
CA PRO A 25 49.68 -30.39 -21.55
C PRO A 25 49.42 -28.86 -21.60
N GLU A 26 49.56 -28.21 -20.43
CA GLU A 26 49.88 -26.77 -20.29
C GLU A 26 51.23 -26.41 -20.93
N PRO A 27 51.47 -25.11 -21.17
CA PRO A 27 52.77 -24.50 -20.86
C PRO A 27 52.66 -23.34 -19.84
N ARG A 28 53.58 -23.30 -18.86
CA ARG A 28 53.77 -22.20 -17.90
C ARG A 28 54.99 -21.34 -18.27
N ARG A 29 55.09 -20.13 -17.65
CA ARG A 29 56.28 -19.24 -17.51
C ARG A 29 56.59 -18.38 -18.77
N HIS A 30 57.19 -17.18 -18.68
CA HIS A 30 57.73 -16.38 -17.55
C HIS A 30 58.01 -14.90 -17.97
N LEU A 31 58.24 -14.00 -16.98
CA LEU A 31 59.00 -12.71 -17.07
C LEU A 31 58.42 -11.58 -17.98
N GLU A 32 58.72 -10.27 -17.81
CA GLU A 32 59.10 -9.46 -16.63
C GLU A 32 58.97 -7.92 -16.89
N ARG A 33 58.60 -7.15 -15.85
CA ARG A 33 58.94 -5.72 -15.53
C ARG A 33 58.73 -4.53 -16.52
N VAL A 34 58.78 -3.35 -15.87
CA VAL A 34 59.09 -1.98 -16.36
C VAL A 34 57.94 -1.12 -16.90
N LEU A 35 57.50 -0.16 -16.09
CA LEU A 35 57.67 1.28 -16.36
C LEU A 35 57.55 2.11 -15.07
N HIS A 36 58.18 3.30 -15.03
CA HIS A 36 58.22 4.14 -13.83
C HIS A 36 58.46 5.62 -14.18
N ALA A 37 57.78 6.51 -13.44
CA ALA A 37 58.04 7.96 -13.27
C ALA A 37 58.07 8.92 -14.50
N ALA A 38 57.05 9.78 -14.57
CA ALA A 38 57.13 11.16 -15.07
C ALA A 38 56.45 12.09 -14.04
N ALA A 39 56.80 13.38 -13.97
CA ALA A 39 56.73 14.12 -12.70
C ALA A 39 56.69 15.66 -12.83
N VAL A 40 56.16 16.33 -11.77
CA VAL A 40 56.50 17.73 -11.32
C VAL A 40 55.94 18.88 -12.21
N PRO A 41 55.74 20.17 -11.76
CA PRO A 41 55.92 20.83 -10.43
C PRO A 41 54.73 21.67 -9.84
N LEU A 42 54.80 21.90 -8.51
CA LEU A 42 54.56 23.16 -7.73
C LEU A 42 53.30 24.08 -7.90
N GLY A 43 52.68 24.39 -6.75
CA GLY A 43 51.84 25.59 -6.49
C GLY A 43 51.66 25.79 -4.96
N GLN A 44 51.48 27.02 -4.43
CA GLN A 44 51.52 27.27 -2.97
C GLN A 44 50.63 28.43 -2.45
N ARG A 45 49.97 28.20 -1.29
CA ARG A 45 49.32 29.19 -0.36
C ARG A 45 48.06 29.86 -0.94
N GLN A 46 47.11 30.42 -0.17
CA GLN A 46 46.95 30.70 1.28
C GLN A 46 45.56 30.17 1.76
N CYS A 47 45.22 29.97 3.04
CA CYS A 47 45.15 30.95 4.14
C CYS A 47 45.22 30.33 5.58
N ASP A 48 45.56 31.16 6.57
CA ASP A 48 45.31 30.99 8.02
C ASP A 48 43.79 31.11 8.34
N ARG A 49 43.18 30.77 9.50
CA ARG A 49 43.47 30.31 10.90
C ARG A 49 42.13 29.77 11.46
N SER A 50 41.93 29.08 12.61
CA SER A 50 42.69 28.47 13.74
C SER A 50 41.68 27.55 14.48
N ARG A 51 41.94 26.72 15.52
CA ARG A 51 42.97 26.57 16.57
C ARG A 51 43.26 25.05 16.73
N ARG A 52 44.47 24.56 17.05
CA ARG A 52 44.95 24.18 18.41
C ARG A 52 43.85 23.64 19.35
N ASP A 53 43.93 22.46 19.94
CA ASP A 53 45.08 21.58 20.30
C ASP A 53 44.94 20.12 19.74
N LEU A 54 46.02 19.39 19.37
CA LEU A 54 46.75 18.35 20.16
C LEU A 54 45.84 17.41 21.01
N GLN A 55 45.94 16.06 20.97
CA GLN A 55 46.97 15.08 20.55
C GLN A 55 46.30 13.86 19.83
N LEU A 56 46.82 13.22 18.76
CA LEU A 56 47.95 12.26 18.68
C LEU A 56 47.86 11.07 19.68
N ARG A 57 47.31 9.88 19.37
CA ARG A 57 47.80 8.84 18.42
C ARG A 57 46.87 7.59 18.32
N GLN A 58 47.05 6.81 17.26
CA GLN A 58 46.47 5.47 16.96
C GLN A 58 47.35 4.29 17.48
N PRO A 59 47.01 2.97 17.32
CA PRO A 59 45.76 2.28 17.70
C PRO A 59 45.93 0.77 18.14
N ILE A 60 44.83 0.01 18.23
CA ILE A 60 44.66 -1.49 18.12
C ILE A 60 45.42 -2.42 19.12
N ARG A 61 44.65 -3.21 19.92
CA ARG A 61 44.67 -4.71 19.84
C ARG A 61 43.55 -5.46 20.61
N HIS A 62 42.81 -6.25 19.83
CA HIS A 62 42.14 -7.54 20.12
C HIS A 62 40.93 -7.69 21.08
N ARG A 63 40.10 -8.70 20.69
CA ARG A 63 38.91 -9.26 21.36
C ARG A 63 39.32 -10.33 22.39
N LEU A 64 38.53 -10.54 23.45
CA LEU A 64 37.71 -11.76 23.63
C LEU A 64 36.71 -11.61 24.80
N ALA A 65 35.70 -12.47 24.86
CA ALA A 65 34.58 -12.40 25.80
C ALA A 65 34.56 -13.58 26.81
N ALA A 66 33.81 -13.46 27.91
CA ALA A 66 33.23 -14.61 28.64
C ALA A 66 32.06 -14.25 29.59
N ARG A 67 30.88 -14.79 29.28
CA ARG A 67 29.78 -15.27 30.16
C ARG A 67 29.65 -14.77 31.63
N LEU A 68 28.47 -14.23 31.95
CA LEU A 68 27.91 -14.13 33.31
C LEU A 68 26.71 -15.08 33.50
N ARG A 69 26.75 -15.97 34.51
CA ARG A 69 25.56 -16.56 35.20
C ARG A 69 25.97 -17.09 36.58
N ARG A 70 25.04 -17.03 37.56
CA ARG A 70 25.18 -17.40 39.00
C ARG A 70 26.13 -16.47 39.78
N THR A 71 25.88 -16.03 41.01
CA THR A 71 24.74 -16.04 41.98
C THR A 71 25.10 -14.94 43.01
N GLY A 72 24.23 -14.23 43.73
CA GLY A 72 22.80 -14.31 44.04
C GLY A 72 22.53 -13.50 45.33
N HIS A 73 21.28 -13.44 45.80
CA HIS A 73 20.81 -12.83 47.07
C HIS A 73 20.74 -11.29 47.25
N GLN A 74 19.49 -10.81 47.25
CA GLN A 74 18.86 -9.96 48.27
C GLN A 74 19.45 -8.57 48.63
N ARG A 75 18.67 -7.52 48.31
CA ARG A 75 17.74 -6.86 49.28
C ARG A 75 16.82 -5.85 48.58
N HIS A 76 15.53 -5.83 48.94
CA HIS A 76 14.66 -4.67 48.72
C HIS A 76 14.95 -3.58 49.78
N PRO A 77 14.60 -2.33 49.47
CA PRO A 77 13.60 -1.65 50.29
C PRO A 77 12.42 -1.06 49.50
N ASP A 78 11.38 -0.65 50.25
CA ASP A 78 10.03 -0.24 49.82
C ASP A 78 9.94 1.31 49.56
N PRO A 79 8.82 1.90 49.10
CA PRO A 79 8.88 2.92 48.04
C PRO A 79 8.38 4.29 48.52
N ARG A 80 9.29 5.16 48.99
CA ARG A 80 8.95 6.53 49.41
C ARG A 80 10.01 7.56 49.04
N CYS A 81 10.04 7.94 47.76
CA CYS A 81 10.49 9.26 47.28
C CYS A 81 10.27 9.39 45.77
N LEU A 82 9.21 10.10 45.34
CA LEU A 82 9.12 10.90 44.10
C LEU A 82 7.67 11.41 43.92
N LEU A 83 7.35 12.52 44.58
CA LEU A 83 6.18 13.37 44.31
C LEU A 83 6.49 14.78 44.84
N LEU A 84 5.91 15.79 44.18
CA LEU A 84 6.34 17.20 44.17
C LEU A 84 7.65 17.41 43.37
N ALA A 85 7.77 18.41 42.48
CA ALA A 85 6.85 19.52 42.20
C ALA A 85 6.60 19.71 40.69
N ALA A 86 5.33 19.96 40.34
CA ALA A 86 4.97 20.74 39.16
C ALA A 86 4.94 22.25 39.55
N GLU A 87 4.49 23.11 38.64
CA GLU A 87 4.14 24.53 38.88
C GLU A 87 5.28 25.50 39.28
N VAL A 88 6.18 25.86 38.36
CA VAL A 88 6.59 27.29 38.19
C VAL A 88 6.91 27.61 36.72
N ARG A 89 5.91 28.07 35.95
CA ARG A 89 5.99 29.17 34.94
C ARG A 89 4.73 29.27 34.07
N HIS A 90 3.75 30.00 34.57
CA HIS A 90 2.85 30.79 33.72
C HIS A 90 2.98 32.27 34.11
N GLN A 91 2.46 33.16 33.27
CA GLN A 91 2.55 34.63 33.35
C GLN A 91 3.92 35.21 32.91
N GLY A 92 3.93 35.72 31.66
CA GLY A 92 5.07 36.39 31.01
C GLY A 92 4.64 37.49 30.03
N LEU A 93 3.47 38.10 30.27
CA LEU A 93 2.90 39.28 29.59
C LEU A 93 2.68 39.22 28.06
N ARG A 94 1.41 39.03 27.67
CA ARG A 94 0.86 39.65 26.44
C ARG A 94 1.01 41.18 26.56
N GLY A 95 1.41 41.87 25.48
CA GLY A 95 1.67 43.31 25.62
C GLY A 95 1.93 44.15 24.37
N ARG A 96 1.25 43.91 23.23
CA ARG A 96 0.97 44.96 22.20
C ARG A 96 0.07 44.49 21.05
N THR A 97 -1.07 45.17 20.92
CA THR A 97 -1.82 45.36 19.67
C THR A 97 -2.24 46.83 19.60
N GLN A 98 -2.71 47.27 18.41
CA GLN A 98 -3.15 48.64 18.06
C GLN A 98 -2.04 49.65 17.70
N GLY A 99 -2.34 50.46 16.68
CA GLY A 99 -1.38 51.30 15.94
C GLY A 99 -0.68 50.49 14.82
N ILE A 100 -0.72 50.86 13.53
CA ILE A 100 -1.20 52.10 12.89
C ILE A 100 -2.03 51.74 11.64
N ALA A 101 -3.12 52.48 11.39
CA ALA A 101 -3.80 52.52 10.10
C ALA A 101 -4.16 53.97 9.75
N ALA A 102 -3.31 54.64 8.96
CA ALA A 102 -3.58 55.96 8.39
C ALA A 102 -2.61 56.27 7.24
N LEU A 103 -3.14 56.92 6.18
CA LEU A 103 -2.45 57.35 4.95
C LEU A 103 -1.89 56.19 4.09
N SER A 104 -2.02 56.20 2.76
CA SER A 104 -2.35 57.31 1.86
C SER A 104 -3.41 56.92 0.80
N LEU A 105 -4.18 57.90 0.33
CA LEU A 105 -5.26 57.71 -0.65
C LEU A 105 -5.39 58.97 -1.51
N ARG A 106 -5.02 58.92 -2.79
CA ARG A 106 -5.49 59.88 -3.83
C ARG A 106 -5.06 59.53 -5.27
N ARG A 107 -6.09 59.37 -6.13
CA ARG A 107 -6.11 59.59 -7.61
C ARG A 107 -5.29 58.58 -8.45
N ALA A 108 -5.71 58.23 -9.67
CA ALA A 108 -6.84 58.64 -10.52
C ALA A 108 -7.40 57.36 -11.24
N ILE A 109 -8.64 57.20 -11.74
CA ILE A 109 -9.49 58.04 -12.61
C ILE A 109 -8.74 58.39 -13.91
N THR A 110 -9.09 57.89 -15.09
CA THR A 110 -10.36 58.19 -15.80
C THR A 110 -10.63 57.17 -16.93
N GLN A 111 -11.90 56.92 -17.24
CA GLN A 111 -12.46 56.52 -18.56
C GLN A 111 -11.79 55.41 -19.40
N HIS A 112 -12.59 54.38 -19.71
CA HIS A 112 -13.29 54.42 -21.01
C HIS A 112 -14.72 53.86 -20.91
N GLN A 113 -15.59 54.25 -21.84
CA GLN A 113 -16.98 53.76 -21.93
C GLN A 113 -17.19 52.90 -23.17
N GLY A 114 -18.08 51.91 -23.07
CA GLY A 114 -18.68 51.13 -24.15
C GLY A 114 -20.05 50.61 -23.69
N HIS A 115 -21.07 50.63 -24.56
CA HIS A 115 -22.46 50.33 -24.16
C HIS A 115 -22.80 48.83 -24.25
N PRO A 116 -23.74 48.33 -23.43
CA PRO A 116 -24.25 46.96 -23.47
C PRO A 116 -25.42 46.78 -24.46
N ALA A 117 -25.76 45.52 -24.76
CA ALA A 117 -27.01 45.12 -25.42
C ALA A 117 -27.95 44.40 -24.44
N HIS A 118 -29.26 44.53 -24.65
CA HIS A 118 -30.32 43.90 -23.83
C HIS A 118 -30.51 42.41 -24.13
N ILE A 119 -30.87 41.62 -23.11
CA ILE A 119 -32.00 40.66 -23.13
C ILE A 119 -32.72 40.72 -21.76
N GLN A 120 -34.04 40.47 -21.74
CA GLN A 120 -34.89 40.40 -20.52
C GLN A 120 -34.71 39.06 -19.77
N GLY A 121 -35.06 38.88 -18.48
CA GLY A 121 -35.76 39.75 -17.54
C GLY A 121 -36.96 39.02 -16.91
N GLY A 122 -36.92 38.75 -15.59
CA GLY A 122 -37.99 38.03 -14.90
C GLY A 122 -37.72 37.75 -13.42
N ILE A 123 -38.06 38.70 -12.54
CA ILE A 123 -38.10 38.49 -11.09
C ILE A 123 -39.50 38.83 -10.59
N VAL A 124 -40.17 37.89 -9.95
CA VAL A 124 -41.42 38.15 -9.21
C VAL A 124 -41.09 38.29 -7.73
N LYS A 125 -41.17 39.52 -7.21
CA LYS A 125 -41.37 39.78 -5.77
C LYS A 125 -42.84 40.09 -5.55
N LEU A 126 -43.43 39.51 -4.51
CA LEU A 126 -44.69 39.98 -3.93
C LEU A 126 -44.56 40.17 -2.42
N ASN A 127 -45.48 40.96 -1.86
CA ASN A 127 -45.20 41.80 -0.69
C ASN A 127 -46.03 41.41 0.54
N THR A 128 -45.59 41.87 1.70
CA THR A 128 -46.24 41.60 3.00
C THR A 128 -47.55 42.37 3.19
N THR A 129 -48.49 41.82 3.97
CA THR A 129 -49.47 42.61 4.74
C THR A 129 -50.05 41.81 5.91
N ARG A 130 -50.47 42.50 6.98
CA ARG A 130 -51.06 41.91 8.20
C ARG A 130 -52.58 41.72 8.08
N ARG A 131 -53.14 40.76 8.83
CA ARG A 131 -54.41 40.93 9.57
C ARG A 131 -54.50 39.98 10.77
N THR A 132 -55.45 40.26 11.66
CA THR A 132 -55.58 39.72 13.04
C THR A 132 -56.98 39.14 13.28
N GLY A 133 -57.14 38.05 14.04
CA GLY A 133 -58.49 37.67 14.53
C GLY A 133 -58.67 36.28 15.17
N ALA A 134 -58.56 36.22 16.50
CA ALA A 134 -59.50 35.54 17.43
C ALA A 134 -59.87 34.02 17.33
N THR A 135 -59.22 33.23 18.22
CA THR A 135 -59.83 32.33 19.25
C THR A 135 -60.54 30.99 18.92
N ILE A 136 -60.57 30.14 19.96
CA ILE A 136 -61.17 28.79 20.12
C ILE A 136 -60.25 27.64 19.66
N GLY A 137 -59.86 26.65 20.47
CA GLY A 137 -59.92 26.56 21.95
C GLY A 137 -60.35 25.19 22.48
N LEU A 138 -59.39 24.30 22.76
CA LEU A 138 -59.59 23.11 23.62
C LEU A 138 -58.27 22.71 24.30
N ALA A 139 -58.35 22.22 25.54
CA ALA A 139 -57.23 21.72 26.34
C ALA A 139 -57.66 20.50 27.17
N ALA A 140 -56.70 19.72 27.66
CA ALA A 140 -56.83 18.30 28.08
C ALA A 140 -57.17 17.37 26.88
N VAL A 141 -56.59 16.18 26.76
CA VAL A 141 -56.15 15.24 27.80
C VAL A 141 -54.63 14.97 27.77
N ALA A 142 -54.03 14.82 28.95
CA ALA A 142 -52.68 14.28 29.14
C ALA A 142 -52.63 13.34 30.36
N ALA A 143 -53.02 12.07 30.15
CA ALA A 143 -52.84 10.95 31.08
C ALA A 143 -53.17 9.62 30.36
N LEU A 144 -52.72 8.49 30.92
CA LEU A 144 -53.17 7.11 30.61
C LEU A 144 -52.74 6.48 29.26
N VAL A 145 -51.43 6.42 28.97
CA VAL A 145 -50.79 5.16 28.50
C VAL A 145 -49.42 5.02 29.19
N LEU A 146 -49.41 4.48 30.41
CA LEU A 146 -48.17 4.14 31.14
C LEU A 146 -48.40 2.92 32.06
N ALA A 147 -48.89 1.84 31.46
CA ALA A 147 -49.04 0.52 32.07
C ALA A 147 -49.08 -0.55 30.97
N GLY A 148 -48.20 -1.55 31.04
CA GLY A 148 -47.94 -2.51 29.94
C GLY A 148 -46.58 -2.20 29.26
N CYS A 149 -45.50 -2.96 29.47
CA CYS A 149 -45.37 -4.18 30.29
C CYS A 149 -44.19 -4.10 31.27
N SER A 150 -44.28 -4.88 32.34
CA SER A 150 -43.17 -5.25 33.22
C SER A 150 -43.35 -6.71 33.62
N THR A 151 -42.24 -7.44 33.76
CA THR A 151 -42.14 -8.91 33.67
C THR A 151 -42.50 -9.45 32.26
N ASN A 152 -41.83 -10.45 31.70
CA ASN A 152 -40.81 -11.34 32.27
C ASN A 152 -39.78 -11.78 31.22
N GLY A 153 -38.54 -12.06 31.65
CA GLY A 153 -37.45 -12.56 30.79
C GLY A 153 -36.45 -11.48 30.38
N GLY A 154 -35.16 -11.76 30.55
CA GLY A 154 -34.09 -10.96 29.98
C GLY A 154 -33.70 -11.53 28.62
N GLY A 155 -33.87 -10.73 27.56
CA GLY A 155 -33.20 -10.94 26.28
C GLY A 155 -32.03 -9.98 26.17
N GLY A 156 -30.92 -10.41 25.58
CA GLY A 156 -29.96 -9.47 25.00
C GLY A 156 -30.54 -8.86 23.72
N GLU A 157 -29.85 -7.87 23.16
CA GLU A 157 -30.14 -7.36 21.83
C GLU A 157 -29.67 -8.38 20.78
N SER A 158 -30.50 -9.41 20.56
CA SER A 158 -30.45 -10.17 19.30
C SER A 158 -30.77 -9.21 18.16
N GLY A 159 -29.85 -9.06 17.21
CA GLY A 159 -30.16 -8.40 15.95
C GLY A 159 -31.29 -9.11 15.21
N ASP A 160 -31.84 -8.47 14.16
CA ASP A 160 -32.70 -9.19 13.23
C ASP A 160 -31.87 -10.29 12.55
N GLU A 161 -32.34 -11.54 12.60
CA GLU A 161 -31.62 -12.71 12.09
C GLU A 161 -31.33 -12.62 10.57
N ASN A 162 -31.96 -11.67 9.87
CA ASN A 162 -31.79 -11.43 8.44
C ASN A 162 -30.89 -10.22 8.13
N VAL A 163 -30.47 -9.44 9.14
CA VAL A 163 -29.57 -8.29 8.96
C VAL A 163 -28.13 -8.68 9.23
N LEU A 164 -27.24 -8.31 8.31
CA LEU A 164 -25.79 -8.37 8.44
C LEU A 164 -25.24 -6.95 8.55
N THR A 165 -24.39 -6.66 9.53
CA THR A 165 -23.65 -5.38 9.56
C THR A 165 -22.27 -5.55 8.91
N PHE A 166 -21.88 -4.59 8.05
CA PHE A 166 -20.66 -4.67 7.25
C PHE A 166 -19.86 -3.35 7.26
N THR A 167 -18.53 -3.42 7.13
CA THR A 167 -17.70 -2.24 6.81
C THR A 167 -16.47 -2.54 5.94
N ALA A 168 -16.11 -1.57 5.09
CA ALA A 168 -14.89 -1.56 4.30
C ALA A 168 -14.40 -0.13 4.03
N ALA A 169 -13.13 0.03 3.65
CA ALA A 169 -12.69 1.19 2.88
C ALA A 169 -12.77 0.86 1.38
N GLY A 170 -13.38 1.77 0.61
CA GLY A 170 -13.79 1.54 -0.79
C GLY A 170 -15.21 0.99 -0.91
N GLU A 171 -16.12 1.77 -1.51
CA GLU A 171 -17.54 1.42 -1.66
C GLU A 171 -17.81 0.47 -2.84
N ALA A 172 -17.44 0.86 -4.06
CA ALA A 172 -17.91 0.23 -5.29
C ALA A 172 -17.77 -1.32 -5.37
N PRO A 173 -16.60 -1.94 -5.12
CA PRO A 173 -16.48 -3.40 -5.25
C PRO A 173 -17.19 -4.18 -4.13
N ALA A 174 -17.21 -3.62 -2.92
CA ALA A 174 -17.93 -4.20 -1.80
C ALA A 174 -19.45 -4.09 -1.98
N GLN A 175 -19.95 -2.94 -2.47
CA GLN A 175 -21.36 -2.77 -2.78
C GLN A 175 -21.81 -3.70 -3.91
N ALA A 176 -21.00 -3.89 -4.96
CA ALA A 176 -21.32 -4.83 -6.04
C ALA A 176 -21.49 -6.28 -5.52
N ALA A 177 -20.61 -6.73 -4.61
CA ALA A 177 -20.75 -8.03 -3.98
C ALA A 177 -21.95 -8.12 -3.01
N ILE A 178 -22.30 -7.03 -2.32
CA ILE A 178 -23.49 -6.94 -1.46
C ILE A 178 -24.77 -7.04 -2.30
N ASP A 179 -24.89 -6.28 -3.39
CA ASP A 179 -26.06 -6.30 -4.29
C ASP A 179 -26.30 -7.71 -4.85
N ALA A 180 -25.22 -8.40 -5.26
CA ALA A 180 -25.29 -9.77 -5.74
C ALA A 180 -25.68 -10.76 -4.63
N PHE A 181 -25.12 -10.60 -3.42
CA PHE A 181 -25.48 -11.43 -2.26
C PHE A 181 -26.95 -11.29 -1.85
N GLU A 182 -27.49 -10.07 -1.80
CA GLU A 182 -28.90 -9.83 -1.50
C GLU A 182 -29.82 -10.40 -2.60
N ALA A 183 -29.45 -10.24 -3.87
CA ALA A 183 -30.18 -10.82 -5.00
C ALA A 183 -30.22 -12.36 -4.95
N ALA A 184 -29.12 -13.00 -4.54
CA ALA A 184 -29.05 -14.44 -4.31
C ALA A 184 -29.79 -14.90 -3.03
N ASN A 185 -30.07 -13.99 -2.08
CA ASN A 185 -30.63 -14.32 -0.77
C ASN A 185 -31.85 -13.46 -0.38
N PRO A 186 -33.01 -13.61 -1.06
CA PRO A 186 -34.18 -12.79 -0.83
C PRO A 186 -34.66 -12.76 0.63
N GLY A 187 -34.69 -11.57 1.22
CA GLY A 187 -35.08 -11.33 2.61
C GLY A 187 -33.94 -11.01 3.56
N VAL A 188 -32.68 -11.23 3.14
CA VAL A 188 -31.48 -10.70 3.81
C VAL A 188 -31.34 -9.20 3.53
N THR A 189 -30.66 -8.46 4.42
CA THR A 189 -30.22 -7.08 4.18
C THR A 189 -28.84 -6.85 4.79
N VAL A 190 -27.95 -6.14 4.08
CA VAL A 190 -26.62 -5.78 4.56
C VAL A 190 -26.56 -4.29 4.90
N GLU A 191 -26.48 -3.98 6.20
CA GLU A 191 -26.21 -2.62 6.69
C GLU A 191 -24.71 -2.33 6.56
N ALA A 192 -24.31 -1.88 5.37
CA ALA A 192 -22.94 -1.52 5.03
C ALA A 192 -22.57 -0.09 5.45
N THR A 193 -21.31 0.10 5.84
CA THR A 193 -20.71 1.41 6.11
C THR A 193 -19.34 1.52 5.47
N PHE A 194 -19.15 2.50 4.59
CA PHE A 194 -17.93 2.68 3.81
C PHE A 194 -17.10 3.87 4.31
N ALA A 195 -15.79 3.68 4.35
CA ALA A 195 -14.82 4.75 4.54
C ALA A 195 -14.21 5.18 3.20
N ASN A 196 -13.91 6.48 3.07
CA ASN A 196 -13.34 7.08 1.87
C ASN A 196 -11.83 6.82 1.74
N ASP A 197 -11.16 6.48 2.84
CA ASP A 197 -9.72 6.31 2.90
C ASP A 197 -9.33 5.23 3.92
N ASP A 198 -8.20 4.57 3.67
CA ASP A 198 -7.72 3.45 4.48
C ASP A 198 -7.28 3.88 5.91
N GLU A 199 -6.83 5.13 6.11
CA GLU A 199 -6.35 5.60 7.42
C GLU A 199 -7.51 5.84 8.41
N SER A 200 -8.57 6.52 7.96
CA SER A 200 -9.77 6.76 8.77
C SER A 200 -10.55 5.46 9.01
N TYR A 201 -10.52 4.53 8.07
CA TYR A 201 -11.03 3.17 8.25
C TYR A 201 -10.30 2.43 9.37
N GLN A 202 -8.96 2.32 9.30
CA GLN A 202 -8.16 1.62 10.31
C GLN A 202 -8.39 2.18 11.73
N GLN A 203 -8.44 3.51 11.86
CA GLN A 203 -8.74 4.18 13.13
C GLN A 203 -10.16 3.88 13.64
N THR A 204 -11.15 3.88 12.75
CA THR A 204 -12.55 3.61 13.08
C THR A 204 -12.75 2.14 13.49
N LEU A 205 -12.27 1.20 12.68
CA LEU A 205 -12.39 -0.24 12.93
C LEU A 205 -11.73 -0.64 14.25
N ARG A 206 -10.49 -0.20 14.53
CA ARG A 206 -9.80 -0.48 15.81
C ARG A 206 -10.55 0.08 17.00
N THR A 207 -11.16 1.26 16.86
CA THR A 207 -11.99 1.88 17.92
C THR A 207 -13.24 1.05 18.17
N GLN A 208 -13.93 0.61 17.11
CA GLN A 208 -15.13 -0.23 17.21
C GLN A 208 -14.85 -1.63 17.78
N LEU A 209 -13.75 -2.27 17.35
CA LEU A 209 -13.31 -3.57 17.87
C LEU A 209 -13.00 -3.48 19.38
N SER A 210 -12.24 -2.46 19.78
CA SER A 210 -11.92 -2.18 21.19
C SER A 210 -13.17 -1.89 22.04
N ALA A 211 -14.20 -1.28 21.45
CA ALA A 211 -15.46 -0.97 22.10
C ALA A 211 -16.47 -2.15 22.11
N GLY A 212 -16.22 -3.22 21.36
CA GLY A 212 -17.18 -4.31 21.15
C GLY A 212 -18.37 -3.92 20.26
N THR A 213 -18.21 -2.91 19.41
CA THR A 213 -19.25 -2.39 18.51
C THR A 213 -18.88 -2.49 17.02
N ALA A 214 -17.91 -3.35 16.68
CA ALA A 214 -17.56 -3.61 15.28
C ALA A 214 -18.68 -4.39 14.56
N PRO A 215 -18.80 -4.25 13.22
CA PRO A 215 -19.76 -5.01 12.42
C PRO A 215 -19.52 -6.52 12.42
N ASP A 216 -20.44 -7.28 11.83
CA ASP A 216 -20.37 -8.74 11.73
C ASP A 216 -19.28 -9.22 10.76
N VAL A 217 -19.06 -8.48 9.67
CA VAL A 217 -17.98 -8.70 8.68
C VAL A 217 -17.27 -7.38 8.39
N PHE A 218 -15.95 -7.41 8.23
CA PHE A 218 -15.15 -6.22 7.92
C PHE A 218 -13.94 -6.52 7.02
N ARG A 219 -13.50 -5.52 6.22
CA ARG A 219 -12.24 -5.57 5.47
C ARG A 219 -11.05 -5.67 6.44
N VAL A 220 -10.12 -6.56 6.13
CA VAL A 220 -8.87 -6.85 6.85
C VAL A 220 -7.70 -6.75 5.85
N TRP A 221 -6.50 -6.43 6.34
CA TRP A 221 -5.27 -6.50 5.54
C TRP A 221 -4.64 -7.90 5.60
N PRO A 222 -3.98 -8.38 4.53
CA PRO A 222 -3.26 -9.65 4.58
C PRO A 222 -2.04 -9.60 5.51
N GLY A 223 -1.71 -10.75 6.11
CA GLY A 223 -0.47 -10.96 6.89
C GLY A 223 -0.41 -10.15 8.18
N ASN A 224 0.76 -9.54 8.44
CA ASN A 224 1.09 -8.89 9.72
C ASN A 224 1.51 -7.41 9.60
N GLY A 225 1.66 -6.87 8.38
CA GLY A 225 2.22 -5.53 8.15
C GLY A 225 1.39 -4.36 8.70
N ASN A 226 0.09 -4.55 8.94
CA ASN A 226 -0.85 -3.48 9.28
C ASN A 226 -1.58 -3.69 10.62
N ALA A 227 -1.93 -2.61 11.32
CA ALA A 227 -2.60 -2.67 12.64
C ALA A 227 -4.07 -3.16 12.61
N THR A 228 -4.59 -3.46 11.42
CA THR A 228 -5.81 -4.26 11.17
C THR A 228 -5.56 -5.30 10.08
N SER A 229 -4.38 -5.93 10.09
CA SER A 229 -4.10 -7.12 9.31
C SER A 229 -4.51 -8.40 10.05
N ILE A 230 -4.44 -9.55 9.37
CA ILE A 230 -4.86 -10.85 9.87
C ILE A 230 -4.16 -11.18 11.20
N THR A 231 -2.83 -11.19 11.28
CA THR A 231 -2.10 -11.66 12.47
C THR A 231 -2.44 -10.85 13.73
N PRO A 232 -2.38 -9.49 13.74
CA PRO A 232 -2.70 -8.72 14.94
C PRO A 232 -4.17 -8.80 15.38
N LEU A 233 -5.11 -9.08 14.46
CA LEU A 233 -6.52 -9.26 14.81
C LEU A 233 -6.83 -10.69 15.29
N SER A 234 -6.08 -11.69 14.84
CA SER A 234 -6.14 -13.06 15.37
C SER A 234 -5.55 -13.14 16.78
N ASP A 235 -4.40 -12.49 17.03
CA ASP A 235 -3.75 -12.46 18.35
C ASP A 235 -4.65 -11.84 19.44
N ASP A 236 -5.42 -10.80 19.11
CA ASP A 236 -6.42 -10.20 20.00
C ASP A 236 -7.75 -11.00 20.09
N GLY A 237 -7.88 -12.12 19.34
CA GLY A 237 -9.07 -12.98 19.31
C GLY A 237 -10.30 -12.30 18.71
N LEU A 238 -10.11 -11.55 17.61
CA LEU A 238 -11.15 -10.72 16.98
C LEU A 238 -11.70 -11.31 15.67
N LEU A 239 -10.98 -12.26 15.05
CA LEU A 239 -11.42 -12.97 13.85
C LEU A 239 -12.05 -14.32 14.17
N MET A 240 -13.03 -14.73 13.37
CA MET A 240 -13.72 -16.01 13.48
C MET A 240 -12.99 -17.09 12.67
N PRO A 241 -12.82 -18.31 13.20
CA PRO A 241 -12.34 -19.48 12.43
C PRO A 241 -13.24 -19.81 11.23
N LEU A 242 -12.61 -20.10 10.09
CA LEU A 242 -13.22 -20.39 8.78
C LEU A 242 -12.72 -21.71 8.15
N GLY A 243 -11.79 -22.44 8.78
CA GLY A 243 -11.20 -23.68 8.25
C GLY A 243 -12.20 -24.83 8.04
N GLU A 244 -13.38 -24.78 8.66
CA GLU A 244 -14.49 -25.71 8.41
C GLU A 244 -15.30 -25.39 7.13
N GLN A 245 -15.09 -24.23 6.49
CA GLN A 245 -15.88 -23.80 5.33
C GLN A 245 -15.46 -24.54 4.06
N SER A 246 -16.41 -24.74 3.14
CA SER A 246 -16.19 -25.63 1.97
C SER A 246 -15.12 -25.16 0.98
N TRP A 247 -14.82 -23.85 0.96
CA TRP A 247 -13.78 -23.22 0.13
C TRP A 247 -12.41 -23.15 0.82
N ALA A 248 -12.29 -23.53 2.09
CA ALA A 248 -11.04 -23.42 2.85
C ALA A 248 -9.89 -24.27 2.27
N GLY A 249 -10.22 -25.30 1.49
CA GLY A 249 -9.28 -26.12 0.72
C GLY A 249 -8.95 -25.61 -0.69
N ASP A 250 -9.65 -24.57 -1.16
CA ASP A 250 -9.41 -23.91 -2.46
C ASP A 250 -8.46 -22.70 -2.34
N VAL A 251 -8.08 -22.32 -1.11
CA VAL A 251 -7.06 -21.28 -0.83
C VAL A 251 -5.67 -21.83 -1.12
N ASP A 252 -5.01 -21.30 -2.15
CA ASP A 252 -3.67 -21.69 -2.61
C ASP A 252 -2.59 -21.51 -1.53
N ASP A 253 -1.62 -22.44 -1.48
CA ASP A 253 -0.53 -22.49 -0.50
C ASP A 253 0.32 -21.21 -0.43
N SER A 254 0.40 -20.42 -1.52
CA SER A 254 1.08 -19.12 -1.52
C SER A 254 0.27 -17.98 -0.87
N VAL A 255 -1.04 -18.16 -0.73
CA VAL A 255 -1.99 -17.20 -0.14
C VAL A 255 -2.25 -17.51 1.34
N ARG A 256 -2.27 -18.79 1.74
CA ARG A 256 -2.57 -19.21 3.13
C ARG A 256 -1.78 -18.45 4.21
N PRO A 257 -0.45 -18.24 4.10
CA PRO A 257 0.36 -17.58 5.12
C PRO A 257 -0.02 -16.13 5.44
N VAL A 258 -0.90 -15.52 4.64
CA VAL A 258 -1.38 -14.14 4.84
C VAL A 258 -2.89 -14.04 5.10
N VAL A 259 -3.58 -15.18 5.26
CA VAL A 259 -5.00 -15.28 5.66
C VAL A 259 -5.29 -16.30 6.79
N GLU A 260 -4.27 -17.01 7.26
CA GLU A 260 -4.30 -17.88 8.45
C GLU A 260 -3.77 -17.14 9.70
N ASP A 261 -4.13 -17.66 10.88
CA ASP A 261 -3.53 -17.23 12.16
C ASP A 261 -2.22 -17.98 12.49
N ALA A 262 -1.63 -17.68 13.65
CA ALA A 262 -0.36 -18.26 14.08
C ALA A 262 -0.41 -19.76 14.45
N ASP A 263 -1.60 -20.35 14.61
CA ASP A 263 -1.80 -21.80 14.78
C ASP A 263 -2.10 -22.50 13.43
N GLY A 264 -2.28 -21.75 12.34
CA GLY A 264 -2.59 -22.25 11.00
C GLY A 264 -4.09 -22.42 10.73
N GLU A 265 -4.97 -21.77 11.50
CA GLU A 265 -6.40 -21.76 11.24
C GLU A 265 -6.75 -20.62 10.26
N LEU A 266 -7.58 -20.91 9.26
CA LEU A 266 -8.02 -19.94 8.27
C LEU A 266 -9.02 -18.95 8.89
N VAL A 267 -8.75 -17.64 8.79
CA VAL A 267 -9.50 -16.59 9.51
C VAL A 267 -9.98 -15.42 8.64
N GLY A 268 -9.58 -15.39 7.36
CA GLY A 268 -10.12 -14.46 6.37
C GLY A 268 -10.34 -15.08 5.00
N VAL A 269 -11.31 -14.57 4.25
CA VAL A 269 -11.47 -14.88 2.81
C VAL A 269 -10.71 -13.84 1.99
N PRO A 270 -9.70 -14.23 1.19
CA PRO A 270 -9.07 -13.33 0.23
C PRO A 270 -10.01 -13.16 -0.98
N VAL A 271 -10.17 -11.93 -1.47
CA VAL A 271 -11.07 -11.63 -2.61
C VAL A 271 -10.40 -10.96 -3.81
N THR A 272 -9.16 -10.47 -3.66
CA THR A 272 -8.39 -9.95 -4.81
C THR A 272 -6.90 -10.28 -4.73
N MET A 273 -6.33 -10.67 -5.87
CA MET A 273 -4.91 -10.56 -6.19
C MET A 273 -4.64 -9.19 -6.83
N VAL A 274 -3.57 -8.52 -6.39
CA VAL A 274 -3.06 -7.27 -6.97
C VAL A 274 -1.56 -7.38 -7.20
N GLY A 275 -1.05 -6.72 -8.24
CA GLY A 275 0.38 -6.55 -8.48
C GLY A 275 0.74 -5.09 -8.64
N ILE A 276 2.01 -4.73 -8.37
CA ILE A 276 2.51 -3.37 -8.58
C ILE A 276 3.39 -3.35 -9.82
N GLY A 277 3.04 -2.51 -10.80
CA GLY A 277 3.80 -2.30 -12.02
C GLY A 277 3.66 -0.86 -12.50
N ALA A 278 4.31 -0.53 -13.61
CA ALA A 278 4.01 0.72 -14.30
C ALA A 278 2.68 0.59 -15.04
N ILE A 279 1.65 1.28 -14.53
CA ILE A 279 0.38 1.50 -15.24
C ILE A 279 0.60 2.61 -16.26
N TRP A 280 0.17 2.41 -17.51
CA TRP A 280 0.38 3.36 -18.60
C TRP A 280 -0.96 3.90 -19.12
N ASN A 281 -1.00 5.18 -19.50
CA ASN A 281 -2.06 5.73 -20.35
C ASN A 281 -1.61 5.56 -21.80
N ASP A 282 -2.13 4.55 -22.49
CA ASP A 282 -1.57 4.08 -23.76
C ASP A 282 -1.59 5.18 -24.84
N GLN A 283 -2.69 5.95 -24.90
CA GLN A 283 -2.85 7.05 -25.86
C GLN A 283 -2.00 8.27 -25.49
N ALA A 284 -1.70 8.51 -24.21
CA ALA A 284 -0.76 9.56 -23.82
C ALA A 284 0.68 9.20 -24.21
N VAL A 285 1.08 7.94 -24.03
CA VAL A 285 2.39 7.41 -24.47
C VAL A 285 2.53 7.50 -26.00
N GLU A 286 1.52 7.04 -26.75
CA GLU A 286 1.49 7.16 -28.23
C GLU A 286 1.54 8.63 -28.68
N ALA A 287 0.75 9.52 -28.06
CA ALA A 287 0.71 10.94 -28.41
C ALA A 287 2.02 11.69 -28.06
N ALA A 288 2.78 11.23 -27.07
CA ALA A 288 4.13 11.69 -26.80
C ALA A 288 5.18 11.15 -27.79
N GLY A 289 4.84 10.12 -28.57
CA GLY A 289 5.73 9.46 -29.52
C GLY A 289 6.76 8.54 -28.86
N LEU A 290 6.45 8.02 -27.66
CA LEU A 290 7.35 7.19 -26.86
C LEU A 290 6.91 5.72 -26.84
N THR A 291 7.77 4.86 -26.29
CA THR A 291 7.48 3.45 -25.99
C THR A 291 7.77 3.18 -24.52
N THR A 292 7.07 2.21 -23.92
CA THR A 292 7.30 1.79 -22.53
C THR A 292 8.72 1.20 -22.36
N PRO A 293 9.44 1.52 -21.27
CA PRO A 293 10.81 1.02 -21.03
C PRO A 293 10.84 -0.46 -20.59
N GLU A 294 11.85 -1.20 -21.05
CA GLU A 294 12.09 -2.60 -20.68
C GLU A 294 13.27 -2.78 -19.69
N THR A 295 14.20 -1.81 -19.63
CA THR A 295 15.39 -1.82 -18.75
C THR A 295 15.45 -0.61 -17.82
N TRP A 296 16.28 -0.65 -16.77
CA TRP A 296 16.57 0.52 -15.93
C TRP A 296 17.11 1.71 -16.74
N SER A 297 18.04 1.44 -17.66
CA SER A 297 18.54 2.45 -18.60
C SER A 297 17.44 3.07 -19.45
N ASP A 298 16.47 2.28 -19.92
CA ASP A 298 15.31 2.81 -20.66
C ASP A 298 14.38 3.63 -19.77
N VAL A 299 14.18 3.25 -18.49
CA VAL A 299 13.34 4.03 -17.55
C VAL A 299 13.90 5.44 -17.38
N LEU A 300 15.22 5.59 -17.17
CA LEU A 300 15.85 6.89 -17.02
C LEU A 300 15.81 7.72 -18.32
N GLN A 301 15.98 7.08 -19.48
CA GLN A 301 15.84 7.73 -20.78
C GLN A 301 14.39 8.17 -21.06
N PHE A 302 13.41 7.31 -20.77
CA PHE A 302 11.99 7.62 -20.86
C PHE A 302 11.60 8.82 -20.00
N CYS A 303 12.16 8.95 -18.79
CA CYS A 303 11.96 10.14 -17.96
C CYS A 303 12.49 11.43 -18.60
N ALA A 304 13.65 11.36 -19.27
CA ALA A 304 14.21 12.52 -19.97
C ALA A 304 13.36 12.90 -21.20
N ASP A 305 12.87 11.92 -21.96
CA ASP A 305 12.08 12.15 -23.17
C ASP A 305 10.63 12.59 -22.88
N ALA A 306 9.98 12.03 -21.86
CA ALA A 306 8.67 12.50 -21.38
C ALA A 306 8.74 13.98 -20.95
N LYS A 307 9.79 14.34 -20.22
CA LYS A 307 10.09 15.72 -19.80
C LYS A 307 10.40 16.64 -20.98
N ALA A 308 11.06 16.14 -22.03
CA ALA A 308 11.26 16.87 -23.28
C ALA A 308 9.95 17.07 -24.08
N ALA A 309 9.02 16.12 -24.00
CA ALA A 309 7.65 16.24 -24.53
C ALA A 309 6.73 17.13 -23.67
N GLY A 310 7.19 17.61 -22.50
CA GLY A 310 6.41 18.44 -21.59
C GLY A 310 5.40 17.66 -20.74
N LYS A 311 5.65 16.37 -20.50
CA LYS A 311 4.84 15.46 -19.69
C LYS A 311 5.59 14.98 -18.46
N VAL A 312 4.84 14.51 -17.46
CA VAL A 312 5.39 13.76 -16.32
C VAL A 312 5.56 12.30 -16.77
N ALA A 313 6.67 11.66 -16.42
CA ALA A 313 6.88 10.26 -16.78
C ALA A 313 6.01 9.34 -15.91
N PHE A 314 6.08 9.52 -14.58
CA PHE A 314 5.29 8.76 -13.60
C PHE A 314 4.60 9.71 -12.62
N ALA A 315 3.26 9.65 -12.49
CA ALA A 315 2.54 10.36 -11.44
C ALA A 315 2.81 9.71 -10.07
N LEU A 316 3.03 10.53 -9.04
CA LEU A 316 3.40 10.10 -7.68
C LEU A 316 2.73 11.00 -6.61
N GLY A 317 1.81 10.40 -5.84
CA GLY A 317 0.98 11.07 -4.82
C GLY A 317 1.35 10.69 -3.38
N LEU A 318 2.55 11.07 -2.93
CA LEU A 318 3.09 10.65 -1.62
C LEU A 318 2.34 11.19 -0.40
N LYS A 319 1.43 12.17 -0.56
CA LYS A 319 0.57 12.65 0.54
C LYS A 319 -0.36 11.56 1.06
N SER A 320 -0.78 10.63 0.21
CA SER A 320 -1.49 9.42 0.61
C SER A 320 -0.46 8.39 1.10
N ALA A 321 -0.33 8.19 2.41
CA ALA A 321 0.84 7.53 3.00
C ALA A 321 1.13 6.15 2.40
N TRP A 322 0.10 5.36 2.10
CA TRP A 322 0.22 4.02 1.51
C TRP A 322 0.81 3.99 0.08
N VAL A 323 0.77 5.09 -0.67
CA VAL A 323 1.37 5.19 -2.02
C VAL A 323 2.90 5.16 -1.95
N THR A 324 3.48 5.62 -0.83
CA THR A 324 4.93 5.78 -0.67
C THR A 324 5.73 4.49 -0.84
N GLN A 325 5.13 3.34 -0.52
CA GLN A 325 5.78 2.03 -0.61
C GLN A 325 5.83 1.43 -2.03
N LEU A 326 5.03 1.94 -2.97
CA LEU A 326 4.77 1.23 -4.22
C LEU A 326 5.99 1.17 -5.15
N VAL A 327 6.72 2.28 -5.33
CA VAL A 327 7.99 2.27 -6.08
C VAL A 327 9.07 1.44 -5.37
N PRO A 328 9.30 1.57 -4.04
CA PRO A 328 10.18 0.68 -3.30
C PRO A 328 9.88 -0.81 -3.50
N TYR A 329 8.61 -1.22 -3.43
CA TYR A 329 8.24 -2.65 -3.57
C TYR A 329 8.41 -3.14 -5.00
N ALA A 330 8.11 -2.30 -6.01
CA ALA A 330 8.40 -2.59 -7.42
C ALA A 330 9.89 -2.83 -7.68
N LEU A 331 10.77 -2.01 -7.07
CA LEU A 331 12.22 -2.16 -7.19
C LEU A 331 12.73 -3.39 -6.42
N THR A 332 12.39 -3.55 -5.13
CA THR A 332 12.92 -4.63 -4.29
C THR A 332 12.40 -6.02 -4.67
N ALA A 333 11.23 -6.13 -5.29
CA ALA A 333 10.78 -7.39 -5.90
C ALA A 333 11.81 -7.94 -6.90
N THR A 334 12.49 -7.06 -7.64
CA THR A 334 13.57 -7.42 -8.58
C THR A 334 14.94 -7.46 -7.89
N SER A 335 15.34 -6.42 -7.16
CA SER A 335 16.73 -6.28 -6.67
C SER A 335 17.04 -7.02 -5.37
N VAL A 336 16.02 -7.39 -4.58
CA VAL A 336 16.16 -8.14 -3.32
C VAL A 336 15.52 -9.53 -3.47
N TYR A 337 14.20 -9.58 -3.62
CA TYR A 337 13.43 -10.81 -3.54
C TYR A 337 13.54 -11.68 -4.80
N GLY A 338 13.93 -11.11 -5.95
CA GLY A 338 14.22 -11.85 -7.17
C GLY A 338 15.37 -12.85 -6.96
N PRO A 339 16.59 -12.37 -6.62
CA PRO A 339 17.74 -13.18 -6.24
C PRO A 339 17.59 -13.97 -4.94
N ASP A 340 16.89 -13.42 -3.93
CA ASP A 340 16.74 -14.02 -2.61
C ASP A 340 15.27 -14.00 -2.12
N PRO A 341 14.46 -14.98 -2.53
CA PRO A 341 13.06 -15.08 -2.10
C PRO A 341 12.91 -15.24 -0.57
N ASP A 342 13.90 -15.84 0.08
CA ASP A 342 13.91 -16.18 1.50
C ASP A 342 14.46 -15.02 2.37
N PHE A 343 14.68 -13.82 1.80
CA PHE A 343 15.33 -12.70 2.46
C PHE A 343 14.67 -12.29 3.78
N THR A 344 13.33 -12.24 3.84
CA THR A 344 12.62 -11.86 5.09
C THR A 344 12.77 -12.94 6.17
N ASP A 345 12.82 -14.23 5.82
CA ASP A 345 13.10 -15.31 6.77
C ASP A 345 14.54 -15.23 7.31
N GLN A 346 15.50 -14.80 6.48
CA GLN A 346 16.86 -14.51 6.94
C GLN A 346 16.94 -13.28 7.85
N GLN A 347 16.07 -12.26 7.65
CA GLN A 347 15.92 -11.16 8.61
C GLN A 347 15.35 -11.65 9.95
N LEU A 348 14.32 -12.51 9.93
CA LEU A 348 13.74 -13.13 11.13
C LEU A 348 14.74 -14.04 11.87
N ALA A 349 15.64 -14.71 11.14
CA ALA A 349 16.76 -15.46 11.71
C ALA A 349 17.86 -14.58 12.31
N GLY A 350 17.92 -13.30 11.92
CA GLY A 350 18.97 -12.35 12.29
C GLY A 350 20.28 -12.52 11.50
N ASP A 351 20.22 -13.16 10.33
CA ASP A 351 21.35 -13.37 9.42
C ASP A 351 21.56 -12.21 8.42
N THR A 352 20.52 -11.38 8.18
CA THR A 352 20.59 -10.19 7.32
C THR A 352 19.75 -9.01 7.86
N THR A 353 19.91 -7.81 7.29
CA THR A 353 19.27 -6.54 7.70
C THR A 353 18.82 -5.74 6.47
N PHE A 354 17.96 -4.74 6.65
CA PHE A 354 17.64 -3.80 5.58
C PHE A 354 18.88 -2.97 5.21
N ALA A 355 19.59 -2.41 6.21
CA ALA A 355 20.69 -1.48 5.98
C ALA A 355 21.95 -2.10 5.34
N ASP A 356 22.22 -3.40 5.54
CA ASP A 356 23.35 -4.11 4.93
C ASP A 356 22.91 -4.97 3.72
N SER A 357 21.90 -4.53 2.96
CA SER A 357 21.33 -5.28 1.80
C SER A 357 21.03 -4.42 0.57
N ALA A 358 20.62 -5.06 -0.53
CA ALA A 358 20.18 -4.40 -1.77
C ALA A 358 18.93 -3.51 -1.62
N TRP A 359 18.30 -3.45 -0.44
CA TRP A 359 17.39 -2.34 -0.10
C TRP A 359 18.07 -0.97 -0.19
N GLN A 360 19.38 -0.88 0.10
CA GLN A 360 20.14 0.37 -0.05
C GLN A 360 20.24 0.81 -1.52
N ASP A 361 20.46 -0.15 -2.43
CA ASP A 361 20.47 0.11 -3.88
C ASP A 361 19.07 0.47 -4.40
N ALA A 362 18.02 -0.25 -3.98
CA ALA A 362 16.64 0.04 -4.38
C ALA A 362 16.15 1.44 -3.95
N GLN A 363 16.46 1.87 -2.72
CA GLN A 363 16.13 3.23 -2.28
C GLN A 363 17.00 4.29 -2.98
N SER A 364 18.25 3.96 -3.34
CA SER A 364 19.11 4.84 -4.15
C SER A 364 18.57 5.01 -5.57
N GLN A 365 18.08 3.93 -6.19
CA GLN A 365 17.37 3.95 -7.48
C GLN A 365 16.10 4.82 -7.43
N TYR A 366 15.34 4.77 -6.34
CA TYR A 366 14.15 5.62 -6.17
C TYR A 366 14.51 7.12 -6.11
N LEU A 367 15.64 7.46 -5.47
CA LEU A 367 16.19 8.82 -5.49
C LEU A 367 16.77 9.20 -6.87
N GLU A 368 17.31 8.25 -7.64
CA GLU A 368 17.74 8.50 -9.02
C GLU A 368 16.55 8.90 -9.92
N LEU A 369 15.39 8.25 -9.79
CA LEU A 369 14.15 8.63 -10.49
C LEU A 369 13.70 10.05 -10.11
N ARG A 370 13.79 10.39 -8.81
CA ARG A 370 13.48 11.73 -8.29
C ARG A 370 14.40 12.79 -8.91
N ASP A 371 15.70 12.52 -8.93
CA ASP A 371 16.73 13.49 -9.37
C ASP A 371 16.82 13.62 -10.91
N ALA A 372 16.51 12.55 -11.66
CA ALA A 372 16.23 12.63 -13.10
C ALA A 372 14.99 13.50 -13.41
N GLY A 373 14.06 13.56 -12.45
CA GLY A 373 12.78 14.26 -12.57
C GLY A 373 11.75 13.44 -13.34
N CYS A 374 11.67 12.15 -13.06
CA CYS A 374 10.63 11.24 -13.53
C CYS A 374 9.23 11.62 -13.00
N PHE A 375 9.17 12.16 -11.79
CA PHE A 375 7.93 12.44 -11.06
C PHE A 375 7.44 13.89 -11.24
N ASN A 376 6.17 14.12 -10.93
CA ASN A 376 5.58 15.45 -10.85
C ASN A 376 6.26 16.34 -9.79
N GLU A 377 6.08 17.66 -9.91
CA GLU A 377 6.48 18.58 -8.84
C GLU A 377 5.76 18.26 -7.52
N ASN A 378 6.45 18.46 -6.40
CA ASN A 378 5.94 18.32 -5.03
C ASN A 378 5.12 17.03 -4.74
N PRO A 379 5.66 15.80 -4.93
CA PRO A 379 4.92 14.56 -4.68
C PRO A 379 4.31 14.45 -3.27
N ASN A 380 4.99 14.99 -2.25
CA ASN A 380 4.49 15.05 -0.86
C ASN A 380 3.25 15.94 -0.65
N GLY A 381 2.86 16.76 -1.64
CA GLY A 381 1.62 17.55 -1.62
C GLY A 381 0.44 16.93 -2.37
N ILE A 382 0.73 16.02 -3.31
CA ILE A 382 -0.23 15.38 -4.22
C ILE A 382 -0.81 14.13 -3.56
N GLY A 383 -2.14 13.98 -3.59
CA GLY A 383 -2.83 12.79 -3.08
C GLY A 383 -3.18 11.78 -4.18
N TYR A 384 -3.63 10.58 -3.80
CA TYR A 384 -3.99 9.51 -4.72
C TYR A 384 -5.00 9.94 -5.82
N ASP A 385 -6.10 10.60 -5.47
CA ASP A 385 -7.12 11.03 -6.45
C ASP A 385 -6.55 11.99 -7.51
N GLU A 386 -5.61 12.85 -7.09
CA GLU A 386 -4.93 13.82 -7.95
C GLU A 386 -3.88 13.13 -8.84
N GLN A 387 -3.17 12.12 -8.31
CA GLN A 387 -2.30 11.23 -9.07
C GLN A 387 -3.08 10.45 -10.15
N MET A 388 -4.26 9.92 -9.83
CA MET A 388 -5.15 9.25 -10.80
C MET A 388 -5.74 10.23 -11.81
N THR A 389 -6.04 11.47 -11.39
CA THR A 389 -6.45 12.54 -12.31
C THR A 389 -5.35 12.85 -13.33
N MET A 390 -4.09 12.98 -12.89
CA MET A 390 -2.94 13.25 -13.78
C MET A 390 -2.69 12.11 -14.78
N LEU A 391 -2.84 10.85 -14.35
CA LEU A 391 -2.71 9.68 -15.21
C LEU A 391 -3.89 9.56 -16.20
N GLY A 392 -5.13 9.75 -15.73
CA GLY A 392 -6.33 9.66 -16.58
C GLY A 392 -6.36 10.73 -17.67
N GLN A 393 -6.03 11.97 -17.33
CA GLN A 393 -5.94 13.09 -18.28
C GLN A 393 -4.67 13.03 -19.16
N GLY A 394 -3.77 12.08 -18.91
CA GLY A 394 -2.55 11.87 -19.69
C GLY A 394 -1.50 12.96 -19.50
N ASP A 395 -1.55 13.73 -18.41
CA ASP A 395 -0.51 14.70 -18.04
C ASP A 395 0.71 14.03 -17.41
N ALA A 396 0.49 12.87 -16.78
CA ALA A 396 1.50 11.84 -16.64
C ALA A 396 1.28 10.73 -17.68
N LEU A 397 2.38 10.13 -18.16
CA LEU A 397 2.33 9.02 -19.12
C LEU A 397 2.06 7.68 -18.44
N GLY A 398 2.53 7.50 -17.20
CA GLY A 398 2.22 6.35 -16.37
C GLY A 398 2.20 6.65 -14.87
N ALA A 399 2.11 5.60 -14.05
CA ALA A 399 2.35 5.62 -12.61
C ALA A 399 2.77 4.21 -12.14
N VAL A 400 3.78 4.11 -11.27
CA VAL A 400 4.15 2.82 -10.65
C VAL A 400 3.17 2.55 -9.50
N HIS A 401 2.30 1.57 -9.66
CA HIS A 401 1.11 1.44 -8.82
C HIS A 401 0.47 0.04 -8.82
N ILE A 402 -0.38 -0.24 -7.83
CA ILE A 402 -1.28 -1.42 -7.87
C ILE A 402 -2.25 -1.36 -9.05
N THR A 403 -2.57 -2.52 -9.63
CA THR A 403 -3.41 -2.70 -10.84
C THR A 403 -4.69 -1.88 -10.89
N SER A 404 -5.40 -1.71 -9.77
CA SER A 404 -6.66 -0.95 -9.71
C SER A 404 -6.52 0.53 -10.09
N ALA A 405 -5.30 1.08 -10.13
CA ALA A 405 -5.06 2.43 -10.64
C ALA A 405 -5.42 2.61 -12.12
N GLY A 406 -5.43 1.56 -12.95
CA GLY A 406 -5.93 1.67 -14.33
C GLY A 406 -7.41 2.08 -14.35
N ALA A 407 -8.26 1.31 -13.67
CA ALA A 407 -9.69 1.57 -13.55
C ALA A 407 -10.01 2.87 -12.79
N ASN A 408 -9.18 3.26 -11.82
CA ASN A 408 -9.34 4.52 -11.09
C ASN A 408 -8.89 5.75 -11.90
N ALA A 409 -7.90 5.60 -12.79
CA ALA A 409 -7.52 6.65 -13.74
C ALA A 409 -8.52 6.80 -14.90
N GLU A 410 -9.17 5.71 -15.34
CA GLU A 410 -10.19 5.72 -16.39
C GLU A 410 -11.36 6.67 -16.06
N GLN A 411 -11.72 6.81 -14.78
CA GLN A 411 -12.75 7.75 -14.30
C GLN A 411 -12.44 9.23 -14.62
N TYR A 412 -11.18 9.57 -14.90
CA TYR A 412 -10.72 10.91 -15.25
C TYR A 412 -10.28 11.04 -16.72
N ALA A 413 -10.39 9.96 -17.50
CA ALA A 413 -9.87 9.85 -18.85
C ALA A 413 -10.87 10.28 -19.94
N ALA A 414 -10.44 10.21 -21.21
CA ALA A 414 -11.35 10.35 -22.33
C ALA A 414 -12.07 9.01 -22.59
N GLU A 415 -13.29 9.08 -23.16
CA GLU A 415 -14.03 7.87 -23.54
C GLU A 415 -13.23 7.05 -24.55
N GLY A 416 -12.88 5.81 -24.18
CA GLY A 416 -12.05 4.91 -25.00
C GLY A 416 -10.53 5.05 -24.80
N THR A 417 -10.05 5.81 -23.80
CA THR A 417 -8.67 5.66 -23.30
C THR A 417 -8.47 4.25 -22.76
N THR A 418 -7.33 3.63 -23.05
CA THR A 418 -6.93 2.32 -22.53
C THR A 418 -5.75 2.45 -21.59
N PHE A 419 -5.71 1.56 -20.60
CA PHE A 419 -4.61 1.43 -19.67
C PHE A 419 -4.02 0.03 -19.75
N SER A 420 -2.70 -0.04 -19.86
CA SER A 420 -1.91 -1.26 -19.77
C SER A 420 -1.06 -1.26 -18.51
N MET A 421 -0.46 -2.40 -18.18
CA MET A 421 0.56 -2.50 -17.13
C MET A 421 1.78 -3.26 -17.65
N THR A 422 2.96 -2.75 -17.37
CA THR A 422 4.20 -3.53 -17.43
C THR A 422 4.76 -3.72 -16.01
N PRO A 423 5.52 -4.80 -15.75
CA PRO A 423 6.46 -4.80 -14.63
C PRO A 423 7.36 -3.55 -14.67
N PHE A 424 7.87 -3.13 -13.52
CA PHE A 424 8.77 -1.97 -13.44
C PHE A 424 10.23 -2.45 -13.46
N PRO A 425 11.04 -2.09 -14.46
CA PRO A 425 12.43 -2.52 -14.53
C PRO A 425 13.26 -1.98 -13.36
N ALA A 426 14.14 -2.82 -12.79
CA ALA A 426 15.14 -2.41 -11.80
C ALA A 426 16.58 -2.80 -12.20
N THR A 427 16.76 -3.52 -13.31
CA THR A 427 18.07 -3.90 -13.87
C THR A 427 18.09 -3.67 -15.39
N ASP A 428 19.25 -3.87 -16.02
CA ASP A 428 19.38 -3.84 -17.49
C ASP A 428 19.17 -5.23 -18.16
N ASP A 429 18.64 -6.22 -17.43
CA ASP A 429 18.18 -7.49 -18.00
C ASP A 429 16.65 -7.67 -17.78
N PRO A 430 15.83 -7.54 -18.84
CA PRO A 430 14.38 -7.73 -18.75
C PRO A 430 13.96 -9.14 -18.28
N GLY A 431 14.85 -10.14 -18.36
CA GLY A 431 14.64 -11.48 -17.81
C GLY A 431 14.81 -11.59 -16.30
N GLU A 432 15.56 -10.68 -15.67
CA GLU A 432 15.74 -10.62 -14.21
C GLU A 432 14.62 -9.85 -13.50
N THR A 433 13.88 -8.99 -14.22
CA THR A 433 12.75 -8.24 -13.65
C THR A 433 11.71 -9.21 -13.06
N ASN A 434 11.21 -8.89 -11.86
CA ASN A 434 10.17 -9.62 -11.15
C ASN A 434 8.96 -8.70 -10.90
N LEU A 435 7.76 -9.27 -10.79
CA LEU A 435 6.54 -8.53 -10.50
C LEU A 435 6.14 -8.74 -9.03
N PRO A 436 6.04 -7.69 -8.20
CA PRO A 436 5.41 -7.80 -6.89
C PRO A 436 3.92 -8.10 -7.08
N VAL A 437 3.44 -9.19 -6.46
CA VAL A 437 2.05 -9.66 -6.45
C VAL A 437 1.69 -10.07 -5.02
N SER A 438 0.53 -9.66 -4.53
CA SER A 438 0.05 -10.02 -3.20
C SER A 438 -1.49 -10.10 -3.16
N VAL A 439 -2.03 -10.58 -2.04
CA VAL A 439 -3.44 -10.34 -1.71
C VAL A 439 -3.64 -8.82 -1.55
N GLY A 440 -4.70 -8.30 -2.15
CA GLY A 440 -5.09 -6.89 -2.02
C GLY A 440 -6.11 -6.67 -0.89
N ILE A 441 -7.18 -7.47 -0.89
CA ILE A 441 -8.31 -7.35 0.02
C ILE A 441 -8.63 -8.71 0.64
N VAL A 442 -8.79 -8.72 1.95
CA VAL A 442 -9.29 -9.84 2.74
C VAL A 442 -10.56 -9.39 3.48
N TYR A 443 -11.51 -10.28 3.69
CA TYR A 443 -12.64 -10.07 4.60
C TYR A 443 -12.59 -11.06 5.77
N GLY A 444 -12.73 -10.53 6.98
CA GLY A 444 -12.82 -11.31 8.21
C GLY A 444 -14.24 -11.26 8.77
N ALA A 445 -14.74 -12.39 9.28
CA ALA A 445 -15.92 -12.41 10.13
C ALA A 445 -15.51 -12.14 11.59
N ASN A 446 -16.30 -11.33 12.29
CA ASN A 446 -16.05 -10.93 13.67
C ASN A 446 -16.27 -12.10 14.64
N ALA A 447 -15.27 -12.41 15.49
CA ALA A 447 -15.39 -13.41 16.55
C ALA A 447 -16.55 -13.13 17.54
N LYS A 448 -17.04 -11.89 17.57
CA LYS A 448 -18.15 -11.38 18.38
C LYS A 448 -19.31 -10.86 17.51
N ALA A 449 -19.45 -11.38 16.28
CA ALA A 449 -20.58 -11.08 15.40
C ALA A 449 -21.92 -11.30 16.13
N LYS A 450 -22.86 -10.38 15.90
CA LYS A 450 -24.25 -10.47 16.38
C LYS A 450 -25.02 -11.52 15.57
N ASN A 451 -24.66 -11.69 14.30
CA ASN A 451 -25.25 -12.66 13.38
C ASN A 451 -24.16 -13.54 12.72
N PRO A 452 -23.53 -14.47 13.48
CA PRO A 452 -22.37 -15.22 13.01
C PRO A 452 -22.66 -16.16 11.84
N GLU A 453 -23.86 -16.74 11.77
CA GLU A 453 -24.25 -17.63 10.68
C GLU A 453 -24.45 -16.86 9.36
N LEU A 454 -25.00 -15.64 9.42
CA LEU A 454 -25.12 -14.78 8.23
C LEU A 454 -23.77 -14.18 7.82
N ALA A 455 -22.88 -13.89 8.79
CA ALA A 455 -21.51 -13.48 8.53
C ALA A 455 -20.74 -14.58 7.76
N LYS A 456 -20.76 -15.82 8.26
CA LYS A 456 -20.21 -16.99 7.57
C LYS A 456 -20.78 -17.15 6.16
N LYS A 457 -22.10 -17.06 6.01
CA LYS A 457 -22.79 -17.17 4.73
C LYS A 457 -22.38 -16.08 3.71
N PHE A 458 -22.08 -14.86 4.16
CA PHE A 458 -21.56 -13.80 3.30
C PHE A 458 -20.09 -14.01 2.93
N ILE A 459 -19.27 -14.49 3.87
CA ILE A 459 -17.90 -14.93 3.63
C ILE A 459 -17.87 -16.07 2.57
N ASP A 460 -18.78 -17.03 2.66
CA ASP A 460 -18.91 -18.12 1.67
C ASP A 460 -19.37 -17.62 0.29
N PHE A 461 -20.19 -16.57 0.23
CA PHE A 461 -20.51 -15.91 -1.02
C PHE A 461 -19.29 -15.19 -1.60
N LEU A 462 -18.53 -14.43 -0.80
CA LEU A 462 -17.28 -13.79 -1.23
C LEU A 462 -16.22 -14.79 -1.70
N ALA A 463 -16.23 -16.02 -1.18
CA ALA A 463 -15.35 -17.09 -1.65
C ALA A 463 -15.83 -17.77 -2.95
N SER A 464 -17.11 -17.62 -3.31
CA SER A 464 -17.69 -18.29 -4.48
C SER A 464 -17.21 -17.69 -5.81
N SER A 465 -17.29 -18.47 -6.89
CA SER A 465 -16.93 -18.03 -8.25
C SER A 465 -17.63 -16.73 -8.67
N GLU A 466 -18.91 -16.55 -8.29
CA GLU A 466 -19.70 -15.34 -8.54
C GLU A 466 -19.20 -14.16 -7.68
N GLY A 467 -19.03 -14.35 -6.37
CA GLY A 467 -18.56 -13.29 -5.47
C GLY A 467 -17.15 -12.81 -5.81
N GLN A 468 -16.24 -13.73 -6.11
CA GLN A 468 -14.89 -13.43 -6.61
C GLN A 468 -14.94 -12.65 -7.93
N ALA A 469 -15.73 -13.10 -8.92
CA ALA A 469 -15.83 -12.42 -10.22
C ALA A 469 -16.41 -11.00 -10.09
N VAL A 470 -17.51 -10.85 -9.34
CA VAL A 470 -18.18 -9.55 -9.14
C VAL A 470 -17.26 -8.58 -8.41
N TYR A 471 -16.62 -9.01 -7.31
CA TYR A 471 -15.71 -8.15 -6.54
C TYR A 471 -14.47 -7.78 -7.35
N ALA A 472 -13.80 -8.75 -7.97
CA ALA A 472 -12.57 -8.52 -8.73
C ALA A 472 -12.79 -7.59 -9.95
N THR A 473 -13.89 -7.81 -10.68
CA THR A 473 -14.29 -6.95 -11.82
C THR A 473 -14.52 -5.51 -11.36
N ALA A 474 -15.29 -5.31 -10.30
CA ALA A 474 -15.57 -3.97 -9.76
C ALA A 474 -14.38 -3.31 -9.07
N ALA A 475 -13.34 -4.08 -8.69
CA ALA A 475 -12.11 -3.58 -8.07
C ALA A 475 -10.98 -3.27 -9.07
N GLY A 476 -11.11 -3.67 -10.35
CA GLY A 476 -9.99 -3.61 -11.30
C GLY A 476 -8.81 -4.50 -10.91
N ALA A 477 -9.11 -5.67 -10.32
CA ALA A 477 -8.15 -6.61 -9.76
C ALA A 477 -8.39 -8.03 -10.29
N ALA A 478 -7.45 -8.94 -10.08
CA ALA A 478 -7.69 -10.37 -10.30
C ALA A 478 -8.38 -10.97 -9.05
N PRO A 479 -9.20 -12.03 -9.16
CA PRO A 479 -9.73 -12.74 -8.01
C PRO A 479 -8.60 -13.47 -7.24
N ALA A 480 -8.82 -13.78 -5.97
CA ALA A 480 -7.84 -14.52 -5.14
C ALA A 480 -8.15 -16.01 -5.00
N LEU A 481 -9.39 -16.43 -5.28
CA LEU A 481 -9.77 -17.82 -5.49
C LEU A 481 -10.19 -18.01 -6.95
N ALA A 482 -10.05 -19.22 -7.48
CA ALA A 482 -10.34 -19.50 -8.89
C ALA A 482 -11.83 -19.28 -9.21
N SER A 483 -12.11 -18.38 -10.15
CA SER A 483 -13.45 -18.12 -10.68
C SER A 483 -13.56 -18.52 -12.15
N SER A 484 -14.64 -19.19 -12.53
CA SER A 484 -15.00 -19.47 -13.93
C SER A 484 -15.79 -18.34 -14.60
N ASP A 485 -16.15 -17.31 -13.84
CA ASP A 485 -17.04 -16.22 -14.26
C ASP A 485 -16.28 -14.88 -14.40
N PHE A 486 -14.95 -14.92 -14.24
CA PHE A 486 -14.04 -13.79 -14.34
C PHE A 486 -13.22 -13.83 -15.64
N GLU A 487 -13.15 -12.71 -16.36
CA GLU A 487 -12.34 -12.52 -17.57
C GLU A 487 -11.29 -11.44 -17.31
N ALA A 488 -10.00 -11.76 -17.49
CA ALA A 488 -8.91 -10.87 -17.10
C ALA A 488 -8.70 -9.70 -18.07
N GLY A 489 -8.78 -8.48 -17.57
CA GLY A 489 -8.44 -7.27 -18.33
C GLY A 489 -6.93 -7.13 -18.61
N PRO A 490 -6.50 -6.28 -19.58
CA PRO A 490 -5.10 -6.19 -20.02
C PRO A 490 -4.08 -5.91 -18.91
N VAL A 491 -4.43 -5.05 -17.95
CA VAL A 491 -3.63 -4.74 -16.75
C VAL A 491 -3.32 -5.97 -15.89
N LEU A 492 -4.18 -6.99 -15.91
CA LEU A 492 -4.08 -8.17 -15.04
C LEU A 492 -3.31 -9.32 -15.69
N ALA A 493 -3.15 -9.32 -17.02
CA ALA A 493 -2.47 -10.38 -17.75
C ALA A 493 -1.03 -10.60 -17.26
N ALA A 494 -0.32 -9.52 -16.93
CA ALA A 494 1.04 -9.56 -16.40
C ALA A 494 1.14 -10.28 -15.04
N ILE A 495 0.08 -10.27 -14.20
CA ILE A 495 0.05 -11.03 -12.94
C ILE A 495 0.08 -12.53 -13.26
N THR A 496 -0.84 -12.99 -14.11
CA THR A 496 -0.96 -14.41 -14.47
C THR A 496 0.29 -14.92 -15.18
N GLU A 497 0.90 -14.11 -16.05
CA GLU A 497 2.16 -14.41 -16.72
C GLU A 497 3.31 -14.56 -15.72
N TYR A 498 3.55 -13.57 -14.85
CA TYR A 498 4.68 -13.61 -13.91
C TYR A 498 4.50 -14.65 -12.81
N GLN A 499 3.26 -14.96 -12.40
CA GLN A 499 2.96 -16.10 -11.54
C GLN A 499 3.33 -17.43 -12.24
N ALA A 500 2.92 -17.63 -13.49
CA ALA A 500 3.20 -18.84 -14.25
C ALA A 500 4.70 -19.03 -14.57
N GLU A 501 5.47 -17.95 -14.69
CA GLU A 501 6.94 -17.99 -14.85
C GLU A 501 7.71 -18.14 -13.53
N GLY A 502 7.05 -18.07 -12.36
CA GLY A 502 7.74 -18.06 -11.06
C GLY A 502 8.51 -16.76 -10.77
N ARG A 503 8.13 -15.66 -11.43
CA ARG A 503 8.72 -14.31 -11.32
C ARG A 503 7.81 -13.33 -10.58
N ALA A 504 6.70 -13.81 -10.03
CA ALA A 504 5.95 -13.12 -8.99
C ALA A 504 6.73 -13.15 -7.67
N ARG A 505 6.65 -12.08 -6.87
CA ARG A 505 7.18 -12.01 -5.50
C ARG A 505 6.15 -11.37 -4.57
N PRO A 506 6.05 -11.78 -3.29
CA PRO A 506 5.13 -11.16 -2.35
C PRO A 506 5.45 -9.67 -2.11
N PHE A 507 4.46 -8.89 -1.64
CA PHE A 507 4.79 -7.60 -1.03
C PHE A 507 5.51 -7.88 0.32
N PRO A 508 6.58 -7.17 0.67
CA PRO A 508 7.43 -7.55 1.80
C PRO A 508 6.78 -7.31 3.17
N ASP A 509 5.82 -6.39 3.27
CA ASP A 509 5.19 -5.99 4.53
C ASP A 509 4.28 -7.06 5.14
N VAL A 510 3.67 -7.92 4.32
CA VAL A 510 2.79 -8.99 4.83
C VAL A 510 3.54 -9.98 5.73
N PHE A 511 4.88 -10.09 5.55
CA PHE A 511 5.78 -10.96 6.30
C PHE A 511 6.69 -10.23 7.30
N TRP A 512 6.57 -8.91 7.47
CA TRP A 512 7.32 -8.20 8.51
C TRP A 512 6.79 -8.58 9.91
N PRO A 513 7.65 -8.72 10.93
CA PRO A 513 7.27 -9.28 12.23
C PRO A 513 6.37 -8.36 13.06
N ASN A 514 6.26 -7.07 12.69
CA ASN A 514 5.30 -6.16 13.28
C ASN A 514 4.99 -4.96 12.39
N THR A 515 3.89 -4.29 12.69
CA THR A 515 3.33 -3.16 11.93
C THR A 515 4.19 -1.88 11.92
N LYS A 516 5.20 -1.78 12.79
CA LYS A 516 6.06 -0.59 12.91
C LYS A 516 7.04 -0.49 11.74
N VAL A 517 7.48 -1.61 11.18
CA VAL A 517 8.40 -1.63 10.02
C VAL A 517 7.79 -0.88 8.83
N GLN A 518 6.50 -1.11 8.56
CA GLN A 518 5.75 -0.34 7.55
C GLN A 518 5.62 1.13 7.94
N GLN A 519 5.29 1.45 9.20
CA GLN A 519 5.13 2.85 9.64
C GLN A 519 6.42 3.67 9.49
N GLU A 520 7.58 3.10 9.84
CA GLU A 520 8.89 3.75 9.62
C GLU A 520 9.22 3.87 8.12
N HIS A 521 8.89 2.85 7.30
CA HIS A 521 9.06 2.90 5.85
C HIS A 521 8.23 4.02 5.21
N LEU A 522 6.90 4.05 5.42
CA LEU A 522 6.01 5.03 4.79
C LEU A 522 6.38 6.47 5.15
N ALA A 523 6.64 6.74 6.43
CA ALA A 523 7.06 8.07 6.88
C ALA A 523 8.46 8.44 6.35
N GLY A 524 9.39 7.48 6.37
CA GLY A 524 10.75 7.69 5.91
C GLY A 524 10.87 8.02 4.41
N ILE A 525 10.03 7.44 3.54
CA ILE A 525 9.97 7.82 2.13
C ILE A 525 9.57 9.30 1.96
N GLN A 526 8.58 9.79 2.73
CA GLN A 526 8.20 11.21 2.68
C GLN A 526 9.36 12.12 3.12
N GLU A 527 10.13 11.69 4.13
CA GLU A 527 11.31 12.40 4.66
C GLU A 527 12.53 12.35 3.71
N LEU A 528 12.75 11.26 2.99
CA LEU A 528 13.71 11.17 1.88
C LEU A 528 13.34 12.14 0.75
N PHE A 529 12.04 12.22 0.39
CA PHE A 529 11.54 13.14 -0.64
C PHE A 529 11.55 14.62 -0.23
N ASN A 530 11.99 14.95 0.99
CA ASN A 530 12.27 16.32 1.42
C ASN A 530 13.69 16.53 2.01
N ASP A 531 14.60 15.56 1.79
CA ASP A 531 16.00 15.56 2.22
C ASP A 531 16.20 15.73 3.75
N SER A 532 15.22 15.34 4.58
CA SER A 532 15.36 15.40 6.06
C SER A 532 16.10 14.21 6.68
N ILE A 533 16.17 13.08 5.97
CA ILE A 533 16.95 11.89 6.35
C ILE A 533 17.73 11.34 5.15
N THR A 534 18.68 10.46 5.41
CA THR A 534 19.39 9.66 4.41
C THR A 534 18.79 8.26 4.26
N VAL A 535 19.15 7.54 3.18
CA VAL A 535 18.76 6.14 2.96
C VAL A 535 19.22 5.26 4.14
N ASP A 536 20.46 5.42 4.58
CA ASP A 536 21.02 4.71 5.73
C ASP A 536 20.19 4.93 7.01
N GLU A 537 19.71 6.14 7.26
CA GLU A 537 18.87 6.47 8.41
C GLU A 537 17.44 5.89 8.28
N LEU A 538 16.88 5.77 7.08
CA LEU A 538 15.63 5.06 6.85
C LEU A 538 15.78 3.56 7.14
N LEU A 539 16.76 2.90 6.52
CA LEU A 539 16.93 1.46 6.64
C LEU A 539 17.29 1.07 8.09
N GLN A 540 18.10 1.87 8.79
CA GLN A 540 18.37 1.66 10.23
C GLN A 540 17.12 1.84 11.12
N ARG A 541 16.15 2.67 10.73
CA ARG A 541 14.85 2.76 11.44
C ARG A 541 13.97 1.55 11.17
N MET A 542 13.95 1.05 9.92
CA MET A 542 13.26 -0.20 9.57
C MET A 542 13.87 -1.39 10.32
N ASP A 543 15.20 -1.49 10.40
CA ASP A 543 15.91 -2.51 11.19
C ASP A 543 15.60 -2.41 12.69
N ALA A 544 15.61 -1.20 13.25
CA ALA A 544 15.26 -0.98 14.65
C ALA A 544 13.79 -1.36 14.96
N ALA A 545 12.86 -1.09 14.03
CA ALA A 545 11.48 -1.52 14.14
C ALA A 545 11.29 -3.03 13.95
N PHE A 546 12.06 -3.66 13.06
CA PHE A 546 12.00 -5.11 12.80
C PHE A 546 12.48 -5.89 14.04
N ALA A 547 13.54 -5.41 14.70
CA ALA A 547 14.05 -5.97 15.94
C ALA A 547 13.19 -5.69 17.21
N GLU A 548 12.02 -5.07 17.06
CA GLU A 548 10.99 -4.94 18.12
C GLU A 548 9.87 -6.00 18.02
N GLY A 549 9.91 -6.88 17.00
CA GLY A 549 9.01 -8.03 16.85
C GLY A 549 9.46 -9.29 17.57
#